data_AF-A0A707J327-F1
#
_entry.id   AF-A0A707J327-F1
#
_cell.length_a   1.000
_cell.length_b   1.000
_cell.length_c   1.000
_cell.angle_alpha   90.00
_cell.angle_beta   90.00
_cell.angle_gamma   90.00
#
_symmetry.space_group_name_H-M   'P 1'
#
loop_
_entity.id
_entity.type
_entity.pdbx_description
1 polymer ?
#
loop_
_entity_poly.entity_id
_entity_poly.type
_entity_poly.pdbx_seq_one_letter_code
_entity_poly.pdbx_strand_id
1 'polypeptide(L)'
;PEIPRADLALALVTLWLGRLCGRMDYAAGFIFMRRMGSAALTATGPVLNVLPLAVNLHATEDLPTLAKRLAAQLKKMRRHQRYDAEQIVRDSGRAAGETPLFGPVLNIKVFDYHLDLPGIQAQTHTLATGPVNDLELALFPDENGGLDIELLANAQRYDDATLSRHALRLMALITQFADNPALRCGDAQMLLAEEQTQLAHLNNTAVTIPAATLSDLVAQQAQKTPEASALADAHYHFTYREMREQVVALAYALRERGVQPGDSVAVALPRSVFLTL
;
A
#
# COMPACT_ATOMS: atom_id res chain seq x y z
N PRO A 1 32.35 8.87 1.73
CA PRO A 1 31.65 10.18 1.67
C PRO A 1 30.33 10.10 2.43
N GLU A 2 30.23 10.86 3.51
CA GLU A 2 29.04 10.97 4.35
C GLU A 2 27.85 11.44 3.50
N ILE A 3 26.73 10.72 3.57
CA ILE A 3 25.52 11.09 2.83
C ILE A 3 24.84 12.23 3.61
N PRO A 4 24.45 13.34 2.97
CA PRO A 4 23.74 14.42 3.65
C PRO A 4 22.51 13.90 4.39
N ARG A 5 22.27 14.38 5.61
CA ARG A 5 21.11 13.97 6.43
C ARG A 5 19.78 14.17 5.72
N ALA A 6 19.65 15.27 4.97
CA ALA A 6 18.48 15.56 4.15
C ALA A 6 18.21 14.49 3.08
N ASP A 7 19.27 13.93 2.47
CA ASP A 7 19.13 12.88 1.45
C ASP A 7 18.72 11.54 2.08
N LEU A 8 19.20 11.23 3.29
CA LEU A 8 18.75 10.06 4.06
C LEU A 8 17.29 10.19 4.50
N ALA A 9 16.90 11.35 5.03
CA ALA A 9 15.52 11.63 5.42
C ALA A 9 14.55 11.50 4.22
N LEU A 10 14.95 12.02 3.06
CA LEU A 10 14.20 11.87 1.82
C LEU A 10 14.08 10.40 1.40
N ALA A 11 15.16 9.62 1.49
CA ALA A 11 15.14 8.20 1.19
C ALA A 11 14.20 7.41 2.12
N LEU A 12 14.19 7.72 3.41
CA LEU A 12 13.29 7.11 4.39
C LEU A 12 11.83 7.40 4.07
N VAL A 13 11.49 8.67 3.80
CA VAL A 13 10.10 9.06 3.50
C VAL A 13 9.65 8.50 2.15
N THR A 14 10.51 8.47 1.14
CA THR A 14 10.16 7.87 -0.16
C THR A 14 9.95 6.36 -0.07
N LEU A 15 10.77 5.65 0.72
CA LEU A 15 10.54 4.24 1.02
C LEU A 15 9.22 4.05 1.76
N TRP A 16 9.00 4.81 2.84
CA TRP A 16 7.78 4.76 3.64
C TRP A 16 6.52 4.98 2.79
N LEU A 17 6.49 6.03 1.95
CA LEU A 17 5.38 6.29 1.02
C LEU A 17 5.14 5.12 0.07
N GLY A 18 6.21 4.61 -0.57
CA GLY A 18 6.08 3.49 -1.50
C GLY A 18 5.52 2.25 -0.81
N ARG A 19 5.96 1.96 0.42
CA ARG A 19 5.46 0.82 1.19
C ARG A 19 4.01 1.01 1.66
N LEU A 20 3.62 2.22 2.07
CA LEU A 20 2.22 2.53 2.40
C LEU A 20 1.28 2.40 1.20
N CYS A 21 1.74 2.83 0.02
CA CYS A 21 0.97 2.71 -1.21
C CYS A 21 0.99 1.30 -1.81
N GLY A 22 1.84 0.40 -1.32
CA GLY A 22 2.07 -0.91 -1.95
C GLY A 22 2.72 -0.80 -3.34
N ARG A 23 3.49 0.27 -3.61
CA ARG A 23 4.11 0.55 -4.91
C ARG A 23 5.61 0.73 -4.79
N MET A 24 6.37 0.03 -5.64
CA MET A 24 7.81 0.26 -5.78
C MET A 24 8.13 1.37 -6.79
N ASP A 25 7.23 1.61 -7.74
CA ASP A 25 7.34 2.70 -8.72
C ASP A 25 6.13 3.62 -8.60
N TYR A 26 6.37 4.89 -8.31
CA TYR A 26 5.32 5.90 -8.17
C TYR A 26 5.83 7.31 -8.50
N ALA A 27 4.90 8.25 -8.69
CA ALA A 27 5.21 9.65 -8.92
C ALA A 27 4.87 10.48 -7.67
N ALA A 28 5.86 11.21 -7.18
CA ALA A 28 5.71 12.22 -6.14
C ALA A 28 5.93 13.62 -6.74
N GLY A 29 5.42 14.66 -6.10
CA GLY A 29 5.86 16.03 -6.35
C GLY A 29 7.11 16.32 -5.53
N PHE A 30 8.02 17.13 -6.07
CA PHE A 30 9.13 17.68 -5.30
C PHE A 30 9.18 19.19 -5.46
N ILE A 31 9.26 19.91 -4.34
CA ILE A 31 9.26 21.37 -4.33
C ILE A 31 10.66 21.91 -4.69
N PHE A 32 10.73 22.69 -5.76
CA PHE A 32 11.92 23.46 -6.12
C PHE A 32 11.66 24.94 -5.89
N MET A 33 12.49 25.56 -5.04
CA MET A 33 12.56 27.00 -4.92
C MET A 33 13.35 27.56 -6.12
N ARG A 34 12.71 28.36 -6.97
CA ARG A 34 13.39 29.06 -8.08
C ARG A 34 14.16 30.31 -7.59
N ARG A 35 14.58 30.31 -6.32
CA ARG A 35 15.25 31.43 -5.65
C ARG A 35 16.77 31.43 -5.81
N MET A 36 17.34 30.57 -6.66
CA MET A 36 18.78 30.58 -6.92
C MET A 36 19.18 31.80 -7.76
N GLY A 37 19.98 32.71 -7.18
CA GLY A 37 20.45 33.96 -7.79
C GLY A 37 19.94 35.21 -7.07
N SER A 38 20.66 36.33 -7.17
CA SER A 38 20.37 37.57 -6.43
C SER A 38 18.97 38.15 -6.70
N ALA A 39 18.48 38.06 -7.94
CA ALA A 39 17.19 38.66 -8.33
C ALA A 39 15.97 37.95 -7.71
N ALA A 40 16.05 36.65 -7.45
CA ALA A 40 14.93 35.88 -6.91
C ALA A 40 14.91 35.85 -5.37
N LEU A 41 16.04 36.19 -4.73
CA LEU A 41 16.13 36.38 -3.27
C LEU A 41 15.33 37.62 -2.81
N THR A 42 15.30 38.67 -3.65
CA THR A 42 14.61 39.94 -3.38
C THR A 42 13.22 40.01 -4.04
N ALA A 43 12.76 38.93 -4.67
CA ALA A 43 11.46 38.89 -5.32
C ALA A 43 10.34 38.59 -4.31
N THR A 44 9.23 39.32 -4.41
CA THR A 44 8.05 39.16 -3.54
C THR A 44 6.98 38.23 -4.12
N GLY A 45 7.07 37.88 -5.41
CA GLY A 45 6.12 37.01 -6.09
C GLY A 45 6.28 35.51 -5.76
N PRO A 46 5.36 34.64 -6.22
CA PRO A 46 5.48 33.19 -6.06
C PRO A 46 6.65 32.64 -6.88
N VAL A 47 7.61 32.00 -6.20
CA VAL A 47 8.86 31.48 -6.82
C VAL A 47 8.98 29.95 -6.68
N LEU A 48 7.94 29.30 -6.16
CA LEU A 48 7.89 27.86 -5.93
C LEU A 48 7.41 27.14 -7.19
N ASN A 49 8.04 26.01 -7.52
CA ASN A 49 7.65 25.13 -8.62
C ASN A 49 7.65 23.68 -8.15
N VAL A 50 6.50 23.01 -8.20
CA VAL A 50 6.36 21.60 -7.80
C VAL A 50 6.50 20.72 -9.02
N LEU A 51 7.62 19.99 -9.12
CA LEU A 51 7.92 19.17 -10.30
C LEU A 51 7.67 17.68 -10.03
N PRO A 52 7.22 16.91 -11.03
CA PRO A 52 7.06 15.47 -10.90
C PRO A 52 8.43 14.80 -10.70
N LEU A 53 8.55 14.05 -9.62
CA LEU A 53 9.65 13.17 -9.26
C LEU A 53 9.21 11.72 -9.43
N ALA A 54 9.81 11.02 -10.38
CA ALA A 54 9.65 9.57 -10.48
C ALA A 54 10.46 8.90 -9.36
N VAL A 55 9.78 8.17 -8.48
CA VAL A 55 10.41 7.38 -7.42
C VAL A 55 10.38 5.91 -7.84
N ASN A 56 11.57 5.33 -7.92
CA ASN A 56 11.76 3.91 -8.17
C ASN A 56 12.47 3.32 -6.95
N LEU A 57 11.89 2.30 -6.33
CA LEU A 57 12.42 1.58 -5.19
C LEU A 57 12.91 0.21 -5.65
N HIS A 58 14.09 -0.21 -5.17
CA HIS A 58 14.60 -1.56 -5.43
C HIS A 58 14.73 -2.31 -4.13
N ALA A 59 14.09 -3.48 -4.05
CA ALA A 59 14.02 -4.27 -2.83
C ALA A 59 15.40 -4.67 -2.28
N THR A 60 16.39 -4.84 -3.16
CA THR A 60 17.75 -5.28 -2.80
C THR A 60 18.68 -4.15 -2.38
N GLU A 61 18.30 -2.88 -2.58
CA GLU A 61 19.13 -1.74 -2.22
C GLU A 61 19.07 -1.44 -0.73
N ASP A 62 20.19 -0.95 -0.18
CA ASP A 62 20.22 -0.33 1.13
C ASP A 62 19.77 1.15 1.07
N LEU A 63 19.46 1.72 2.23
CA LEU A 63 19.02 3.11 2.35
C LEU A 63 20.05 4.13 1.83
N PRO A 64 21.37 4.00 2.13
CA PRO A 64 22.42 4.84 1.54
C PRO A 64 22.43 4.88 0.01
N THR A 65 22.21 3.74 -0.64
CA THR A 65 22.19 3.63 -2.10
C THR A 65 20.96 4.33 -2.67
N LEU A 66 19.79 4.12 -2.08
CA LEU A 66 18.56 4.84 -2.44
C LEU A 66 18.74 6.36 -2.31
N ALA A 67 19.30 6.83 -1.20
CA ALA A 67 19.57 8.26 -0.96
C ALA A 67 20.48 8.86 -2.04
N LYS A 68 21.59 8.18 -2.39
CA LYS A 68 22.51 8.63 -3.44
C LYS A 68 21.82 8.69 -4.81
N ARG A 69 20.97 7.72 -5.16
CA ARG A 69 20.23 7.73 -6.43
C ARG A 69 19.26 8.91 -6.47
N LEU A 70 18.46 9.10 -5.42
CA LEU A 70 17.50 10.20 -5.33
C LEU A 70 18.21 11.56 -5.40
N ALA A 71 19.31 11.73 -4.67
CA ALA A 71 20.12 12.95 -4.71
C ALA A 71 20.69 13.21 -6.11
N ALA A 72 21.17 12.18 -6.82
CA ALA A 72 21.65 12.31 -8.19
C ALA A 72 20.53 12.70 -9.16
N GLN A 73 19.32 12.14 -8.99
CA GLN A 73 18.14 12.49 -9.78
C GLN A 73 17.70 13.93 -9.51
N LEU A 74 17.57 14.34 -8.25
CA LEU A 74 17.24 15.72 -7.86
C LEU A 74 18.28 16.72 -8.38
N LYS A 75 19.57 16.37 -8.37
CA LYS A 75 20.64 17.21 -8.94
C LYS A 75 20.47 17.40 -10.44
N LYS A 76 20.04 16.37 -11.18
CA LYS A 76 19.71 16.50 -12.61
C LYS A 76 18.48 17.38 -12.80
N MET A 77 17.39 17.12 -12.07
CA MET A 77 16.15 17.90 -12.14
C MET A 77 16.37 19.38 -11.83
N ARG A 78 17.21 19.70 -10.84
CA ARG A 78 17.55 21.08 -10.46
C ARG A 78 18.10 21.91 -11.62
N ARG A 79 18.79 21.30 -12.59
CA ARG A 79 19.29 22.00 -13.79
C ARG A 79 18.16 22.48 -14.72
N HIS A 80 17.00 21.83 -14.64
CA HIS A 80 15.82 22.09 -15.46
C HIS A 80 14.65 22.71 -14.68
N GLN A 81 14.85 23.05 -13.39
CA GLN A 81 13.77 23.50 -12.50
C GLN A 81 13.05 24.80 -12.90
N ARG A 82 13.62 25.53 -13.87
CA ARG A 82 13.06 26.77 -14.44
C ARG A 82 11.90 26.50 -15.38
N TYR A 83 11.72 25.26 -15.84
CA TYR A 83 10.57 24.89 -16.66
C TYR A 83 9.31 24.75 -15.81
N ASP A 84 8.20 25.35 -16.25
CA ASP A 84 6.94 25.40 -15.50
C ASP A 84 6.27 24.02 -15.45
N ALA A 85 5.84 23.61 -14.25
CA ALA A 85 5.12 22.36 -14.07
C ALA A 85 3.82 22.32 -14.90
N GLU A 86 3.13 23.45 -14.99
CA GLU A 86 1.93 23.63 -15.81
C GLU A 86 2.23 23.40 -17.29
N GLN A 87 3.43 23.77 -17.76
CA GLN A 87 3.85 23.49 -19.12
C GLN A 87 4.10 21.99 -19.33
N ILE A 88 4.67 21.28 -18.36
CA ILE A 88 4.83 19.81 -18.44
C ILE A 88 3.46 19.13 -18.59
N VAL A 89 2.45 19.59 -17.84
CA VAL A 89 1.08 19.08 -17.95
C VAL A 89 0.52 19.32 -19.36
N ARG A 90 0.73 20.54 -19.92
CA ARG A 90 0.33 20.86 -21.30
C ARG A 90 1.01 19.97 -22.33
N ASP A 91 2.32 19.82 -22.25
CA ASP A 91 3.11 19.03 -23.20
C ASP A 91 2.78 17.53 -23.16
N SER A 92 2.33 17.03 -21.99
CA SER A 92 1.93 15.64 -21.82
C SER A 92 0.60 15.28 -22.50
N GLY A 93 -0.12 16.26 -23.06
CA GLY A 93 -1.47 16.07 -23.62
C GLY A 93 -2.55 15.86 -22.56
N ARG A 94 -2.21 15.96 -21.27
CA ARG A 94 -3.12 15.78 -20.12
C ARG A 94 -3.70 17.09 -19.59
N ALA A 95 -3.61 18.18 -20.36
CA ALA A 95 -4.09 19.51 -19.96
C ALA A 95 -5.58 19.54 -19.53
N ALA A 96 -6.40 18.63 -20.08
CA ALA A 96 -7.81 18.47 -19.74
C ALA A 96 -8.10 17.24 -18.85
N GLY A 97 -7.06 16.57 -18.33
CA GLY A 97 -7.21 15.35 -17.54
C GLY A 97 -7.48 15.63 -16.06
N GLU A 98 -8.35 14.83 -15.45
CA GLU A 98 -8.68 14.95 -14.01
C GLU A 98 -7.60 14.36 -13.10
N THR A 99 -6.71 13.51 -13.63
CA THR A 99 -5.70 12.82 -12.82
C THR A 99 -4.40 13.63 -12.73
N PRO A 100 -3.96 14.03 -11.53
CA PRO A 100 -2.69 14.75 -11.36
C PRO A 100 -1.50 13.87 -11.74
N LEU A 101 -0.37 14.48 -12.11
CA LEU A 101 0.86 13.77 -12.48
C LEU A 101 1.51 13.03 -11.29
N PHE A 102 1.21 13.46 -10.07
CA PHE A 102 1.72 12.90 -8.82
C PHE A 102 0.67 13.04 -7.71
N GLY A 103 0.78 12.20 -6.67
CA GLY A 103 -0.06 12.27 -5.47
C GLY A 103 0.64 13.02 -4.34
N PRO A 104 1.54 12.36 -3.60
CA PRO A 104 2.23 12.98 -2.47
C PRO A 104 3.26 14.00 -2.93
N VAL A 105 3.44 15.08 -2.17
CA VAL A 105 4.45 16.13 -2.41
C VAL A 105 5.50 16.11 -1.31
N LEU A 106 6.77 16.17 -1.69
CA LEU A 106 7.91 16.17 -0.79
C LEU A 106 8.57 17.55 -0.78
N ASN A 107 8.82 18.06 0.41
CA ASN A 107 9.45 19.33 0.66
C ASN A 107 10.63 19.15 1.62
N ILE A 108 11.77 19.74 1.30
CA ILE A 108 12.90 19.81 2.24
C ILE A 108 13.08 21.29 2.55
N LYS A 109 12.73 21.68 3.77
CA LYS A 109 12.84 23.07 4.23
C LYS A 109 14.09 23.19 5.07
N VAL A 110 15.05 23.96 4.56
CA VAL A 110 16.32 24.27 5.24
C VAL A 110 16.34 25.72 5.73
N PHE A 111 15.19 26.40 5.70
CA PHE A 111 15.10 27.82 6.04
C PHE A 111 14.77 27.99 7.51
N ASP A 112 15.56 28.83 8.16
CA ASP A 112 15.23 29.38 9.46
C ASP A 112 14.39 30.66 9.27
N TYR A 113 13.19 30.68 9.82
CA TYR A 113 12.34 31.87 9.87
C TYR A 113 12.61 32.72 11.11
N HIS A 114 13.77 32.53 11.75
CA HIS A 114 14.17 33.30 12.91
C HIS A 114 14.23 34.80 12.59
N LEU A 115 13.44 35.57 13.33
CA LEU A 115 13.47 37.02 13.30
C LEU A 115 14.39 37.48 14.44
N ASP A 116 15.59 37.94 14.08
CA ASP A 116 16.51 38.54 15.04
C ASP A 116 16.08 39.98 15.34
N LEU A 117 15.31 40.13 16.43
CA LEU A 117 14.82 41.41 16.92
C LEU A 117 15.46 41.69 18.29
N PRO A 118 16.24 42.77 18.46
CA PRO A 118 16.96 43.05 19.69
C PRO A 118 16.05 43.07 20.93
N GLY A 119 16.28 42.14 21.86
CA GLY A 119 15.52 42.03 23.11
C GLY A 119 14.10 41.49 22.98
N ILE A 120 13.70 41.00 21.79
CA ILE A 120 12.35 40.49 21.51
C ILE A 120 12.46 39.05 21.01
N GLN A 121 11.81 38.12 21.73
CA GLN A 121 11.61 36.76 21.22
C GLN A 121 10.47 36.77 20.20
N ALA A 122 10.75 36.32 18.99
CA ALA A 122 9.79 36.24 17.91
C ALA A 122 9.52 34.78 17.53
N GLN A 123 8.25 34.44 17.30
CA GLN A 123 7.82 33.13 16.85
C GLN A 123 6.80 33.27 15.73
N THR A 124 7.05 32.59 14.61
CA THR A 124 6.13 32.54 13.47
C THR A 124 5.22 31.33 13.58
N HIS A 125 3.91 31.55 13.52
CA HIS A 125 2.90 30.48 13.45
C HIS A 125 2.24 30.49 12.08
N THR A 126 2.28 29.35 11.39
CA THR A 126 1.60 29.18 10.10
C THR A 126 0.12 28.93 10.33
N LEU A 127 -0.75 29.76 9.74
CA LEU A 127 -2.20 29.59 9.81
C LEU A 127 -2.77 28.88 8.57
N ALA A 128 -2.21 29.14 7.39
CA ALA A 128 -2.62 28.53 6.14
C ALA A 128 -1.45 28.47 5.15
N THR A 129 -1.23 27.30 4.55
CA THR A 129 -0.20 27.05 3.51
C THR A 129 -0.78 26.95 2.10
N GLY A 130 -2.11 26.92 1.99
CA GLY A 130 -2.84 26.64 0.75
C GLY A 130 -3.47 25.23 0.78
N PRO A 131 -4.30 24.90 -0.22
CA PRO A 131 -4.94 23.59 -0.29
C PRO A 131 -3.92 22.51 -0.63
N VAL A 132 -4.00 21.38 0.08
CA VAL A 132 -3.27 20.16 -0.24
C VAL A 132 -4.21 19.19 -0.95
N ASN A 133 -3.85 18.75 -2.15
CA ASN A 133 -4.70 17.85 -2.94
C ASN A 133 -4.80 16.45 -2.32
N ASP A 134 -3.69 15.92 -1.81
CA ASP A 134 -3.57 14.57 -1.26
C ASP A 134 -2.79 14.61 0.07
N LEU A 135 -1.45 14.56 0.00
CA LEU A 135 -0.56 14.57 1.14
C LEU A 135 0.73 15.36 0.80
N GLU A 136 1.15 16.27 1.66
CA GLU A 136 2.44 16.96 1.59
C GLU A 136 3.26 16.60 2.84
N LEU A 137 4.53 16.27 2.63
CA LEU A 137 5.48 16.00 3.70
C LEU A 137 6.62 17.01 3.64
N ALA A 138 6.79 17.77 4.71
CA ALA A 138 7.91 18.67 4.88
C ALA A 138 8.92 18.09 5.87
N LEU A 139 10.17 18.04 5.43
CA LEU A 139 11.32 17.51 6.16
C LEU A 139 12.18 18.68 6.63
N PHE A 140 12.44 18.73 7.94
CA PHE A 140 13.26 19.74 8.61
C PHE A 140 14.40 19.02 9.34
N PRO A 141 15.49 18.68 8.62
CA PRO A 141 16.69 18.18 9.27
C PRO A 141 17.35 19.32 10.05
N ASP A 142 17.62 19.10 11.33
CA ASP A 142 18.31 20.10 12.16
C ASP A 142 19.84 19.96 12.05
N GLU A 143 20.56 20.98 12.54
CA GLU A 143 22.03 20.98 12.57
C GLU A 143 22.59 20.01 13.64
N ASN A 144 21.83 19.73 14.70
CA ASN A 144 22.20 18.90 15.86
C ASN A 144 22.00 17.38 15.65
N GLY A 145 21.41 16.95 14.54
CA GLY A 145 21.13 15.55 14.20
C GLY A 145 19.66 15.12 14.31
N GLY A 146 18.75 15.97 14.76
CA GLY A 146 17.31 15.76 14.76
C GLY A 146 16.66 15.93 13.38
N LEU A 147 15.42 15.46 13.29
CA LEU A 147 14.60 15.50 12.09
C LEU A 147 13.14 15.73 12.50
N ASP A 148 12.61 16.90 12.17
CA ASP A 148 11.18 17.16 12.28
C ASP A 148 10.49 16.88 10.94
N ILE A 149 9.30 16.29 11.01
CA ILE A 149 8.48 15.94 9.86
C ILE A 149 7.08 16.48 10.06
N GLU A 150 6.64 17.33 9.15
CA GLU A 150 5.29 17.88 9.13
C GLU A 150 4.49 17.19 8.03
N LEU A 151 3.34 16.61 8.39
CA LEU A 151 2.39 16.02 7.44
C LEU A 151 1.19 16.95 7.28
N LEU A 152 0.99 17.45 6.07
CA LEU A 152 -0.21 18.20 5.69
C LEU A 152 -1.05 17.31 4.78
N ALA A 153 -2.30 17.09 5.12
CA ALA A 153 -3.15 16.14 4.41
C ALA A 153 -4.50 16.77 4.03
N ASN A 154 -5.10 16.29 2.95
CA ASN A 154 -6.47 16.62 2.62
C ASN A 154 -7.44 15.94 3.61
N ALA A 155 -8.16 16.75 4.39
CA ALA A 155 -9.12 16.28 5.39
C ALA A 155 -10.31 15.49 4.83
N GLN A 156 -10.57 15.54 3.52
CA GLN A 156 -11.57 14.68 2.88
C GLN A 156 -11.06 13.27 2.57
N ARG A 157 -9.73 13.07 2.61
CA ARG A 157 -9.06 11.83 2.22
C ARG A 157 -8.40 11.13 3.41
N TYR A 158 -8.04 11.88 4.44
CA TYR A 158 -7.34 11.41 5.62
C TYR A 158 -7.99 11.93 6.90
N ASP A 159 -7.97 11.08 7.93
CA ASP A 159 -8.27 11.48 9.31
C ASP A 159 -7.01 11.45 10.18
N ASP A 160 -7.08 12.14 11.33
CA ASP A 160 -5.94 12.29 12.24
C ASP A 160 -5.45 10.96 12.81
N ALA A 161 -6.35 10.00 13.03
CA ALA A 161 -6.01 8.67 13.55
C ALA A 161 -5.18 7.87 12.54
N THR A 162 -5.52 7.97 11.26
CA THR A 162 -4.81 7.34 10.15
C THR A 162 -3.43 7.97 9.97
N LEU A 163 -3.34 9.31 9.96
CA LEU A 163 -2.06 10.02 9.86
C LEU A 163 -1.13 9.70 11.03
N SER A 164 -1.67 9.68 12.26
CA SER A 164 -0.92 9.31 13.47
C SER A 164 -0.35 7.90 13.37
N ARG A 165 -1.15 6.94 12.87
CA ARG A 165 -0.69 5.57 12.65
C ARG A 165 0.38 5.48 11.58
N HIS A 166 0.24 6.23 10.49
CA HIS A 166 1.26 6.30 9.45
C HIS A 166 2.57 6.92 9.97
N ALA A 167 2.50 7.93 10.83
CA ALA A 167 3.66 8.52 11.49
C ALA A 167 4.36 7.51 12.42
N LEU A 168 3.62 6.72 13.20
CA LEU A 168 4.19 5.63 14.01
C LEU A 168 4.93 4.60 13.14
N ARG A 169 4.41 4.26 11.96
CA ARG A 169 5.10 3.38 11.00
C ARG A 169 6.39 4.00 10.48
N LEU A 170 6.42 5.32 10.25
CA LEU A 170 7.63 6.02 9.86
C LEU A 170 8.69 5.96 10.96
N MET A 171 8.29 6.21 12.21
CA MET A 171 9.19 6.09 13.37
C MET A 171 9.76 4.67 13.49
N ALA A 172 8.90 3.64 13.40
CA ALA A 172 9.34 2.25 13.44
C ALA A 172 10.29 1.89 12.28
N LEU A 173 10.08 2.47 11.09
CA LEU A 173 10.97 2.30 9.94
C LEU A 173 12.34 2.95 10.20
N ILE A 174 12.37 4.16 10.76
CA ILE A 174 13.60 4.86 11.13
C ILE A 174 14.39 4.02 12.14
N THR A 175 13.74 3.50 13.19
CA THR A 175 14.38 2.63 14.20
C THR A 175 15.01 1.38 13.56
N GLN A 176 14.33 0.72 12.62
CA GLN A 176 14.87 -0.47 11.95
C GLN A 176 16.19 -0.18 11.20
N PHE A 177 16.28 0.95 10.50
CA PHE A 177 17.52 1.35 9.81
C PHE A 177 18.59 1.89 10.75
N ALA A 178 18.20 2.47 11.89
CA ALA A 178 19.14 2.86 12.94
C ALA A 178 19.81 1.63 13.59
N ASP A 179 19.03 0.59 13.87
CA ASP A 179 19.51 -0.65 14.48
C ASP A 179 20.33 -1.49 13.48
N ASN A 180 19.95 -1.48 12.20
CA ASN A 180 20.66 -2.19 11.14
C ASN A 180 20.82 -1.33 9.87
N PRO A 181 21.92 -0.56 9.75
CA PRO A 181 22.17 0.27 8.57
C PRO A 181 22.33 -0.51 7.26
N ALA A 182 22.62 -1.81 7.33
CA ALA A 182 22.74 -2.70 6.17
C ALA A 182 21.41 -3.36 5.77
N LEU A 183 20.31 -3.04 6.46
CA LEU A 183 18.97 -3.49 6.12
C LEU A 183 18.64 -3.10 4.68
N ARG A 184 18.07 -4.04 3.94
CA ARG A 184 17.60 -3.79 2.57
C ARG A 184 16.21 -3.20 2.59
N CYS A 185 15.92 -2.31 1.64
CA CYS A 185 14.63 -1.63 1.53
C CYS A 185 13.45 -2.61 1.44
N GLY A 186 13.63 -3.77 0.81
CA GLY A 186 12.58 -4.80 0.68
C GLY A 186 12.30 -5.58 1.96
N ASP A 187 13.29 -5.70 2.84
CA ASP A 187 13.21 -6.45 4.09
C ASP A 187 12.63 -5.60 5.24
N ALA A 188 12.53 -4.29 5.04
CA ALA A 188 11.98 -3.36 6.02
C ALA A 188 10.48 -3.59 6.24
N GLN A 189 10.11 -3.73 7.52
CA GLN A 189 8.76 -4.05 7.95
C GLN A 189 7.94 -2.79 8.21
N MET A 190 6.69 -2.78 7.75
CA MET A 190 5.76 -1.65 7.94
C MET A 190 4.66 -1.91 8.97
N LEU A 191 4.41 -3.18 9.30
CA LEU A 191 3.39 -3.53 10.28
C LEU A 191 3.88 -3.24 11.69
N LEU A 192 3.07 -2.48 12.44
CA LEU A 192 3.28 -2.28 13.87
C LEU A 192 3.05 -3.61 14.62
N ALA A 193 3.67 -3.76 15.79
CA ALA A 193 3.57 -5.00 16.58
C ALA A 193 2.11 -5.36 16.94
N GLU A 194 1.29 -4.36 17.24
CA GLU A 194 -0.14 -4.52 17.52
C GLU A 194 -0.90 -5.05 16.29
N GLU A 195 -0.55 -4.58 15.09
CA GLU A 195 -1.17 -5.01 13.83
C GLU A 195 -0.82 -6.46 13.51
N GLN A 196 0.44 -6.86 13.76
CA GLN A 196 0.85 -8.26 13.61
C GLN A 196 0.09 -9.18 14.58
N THR A 197 -0.11 -8.73 15.82
CA THR A 197 -0.88 -9.46 16.84
C THR A 197 -2.35 -9.58 16.44
N GLN A 198 -2.95 -8.48 15.95
CA GLN A 198 -4.32 -8.47 15.46
C GLN A 198 -4.51 -9.42 14.27
N LEU A 199 -3.58 -9.41 13.31
CA LEU A 199 -3.61 -10.33 12.16
C LEU A 199 -3.50 -11.79 12.60
N ALA A 200 -2.62 -12.10 13.55
CA ALA A 200 -2.49 -13.45 14.11
C ALA A 200 -3.80 -13.89 14.79
N HIS A 201 -4.46 -13.00 15.54
CA HIS A 201 -5.74 -13.28 16.16
C HIS A 201 -6.86 -13.52 15.12
N LEU A 202 -6.97 -12.66 14.11
CA LEU A 202 -7.97 -12.81 13.04
C LEU A 202 -7.78 -14.10 12.24
N ASN A 203 -6.53 -14.52 12.02
CA ASN A 203 -6.20 -15.75 11.30
C ASN A 203 -6.23 -17.01 12.19
N ASN A 204 -6.59 -16.89 13.47
CA ASN A 204 -6.72 -18.04 14.37
C ASN A 204 -8.04 -18.81 14.11
N THR A 205 -8.18 -19.35 12.90
CA THR A 205 -9.36 -20.08 12.43
C THR A 205 -9.16 -21.59 12.46
N ALA A 206 -8.15 -22.07 13.20
CA ALA A 206 -7.84 -23.49 13.30
C ALA A 206 -8.94 -24.21 14.08
N VAL A 207 -9.68 -25.08 13.38
CA VAL A 207 -10.71 -25.94 13.97
C VAL A 207 -10.42 -27.37 13.56
N THR A 208 -10.32 -28.27 14.54
CA THR A 208 -10.17 -29.69 14.27
C THR A 208 -11.45 -30.24 13.67
N ILE A 209 -11.38 -30.62 12.40
CA ILE A 209 -12.46 -31.30 11.67
C ILE A 209 -12.12 -32.79 11.53
N PRO A 210 -13.11 -33.70 11.57
CA PRO A 210 -12.86 -35.12 11.37
C PRO A 210 -12.34 -35.37 9.95
N ALA A 211 -11.41 -36.33 9.82
CA ALA A 211 -10.96 -36.83 8.53
C ALA A 211 -12.05 -37.70 7.91
N ALA A 212 -12.99 -37.06 7.20
CA ALA A 212 -14.11 -37.70 6.52
C ALA A 212 -14.24 -37.14 5.10
N THR A 213 -14.73 -37.97 4.18
CA THR A 213 -15.09 -37.53 2.83
C THR A 213 -16.54 -37.03 2.79
N LEU A 214 -16.90 -36.29 1.74
CA LEU A 214 -18.30 -35.93 1.49
C LEU A 214 -19.19 -37.19 1.40
N SER A 215 -18.68 -38.26 0.77
CA SER A 215 -19.36 -39.55 0.68
C SER A 215 -19.63 -40.18 2.05
N ASP A 216 -18.67 -40.10 2.98
CA ASP A 216 -18.84 -40.63 4.35
C ASP A 216 -19.90 -39.84 5.12
N LEU A 217 -19.86 -38.51 5.05
CA LEU A 217 -20.80 -37.62 5.73
C LEU A 217 -22.24 -37.82 5.23
N VAL A 218 -22.43 -37.97 3.92
CA VAL A 218 -23.74 -38.27 3.31
C VAL A 218 -24.22 -39.66 3.71
N ALA A 219 -23.34 -40.67 3.69
CA ALA A 219 -23.70 -42.03 4.10
C ALA A 219 -24.09 -42.09 5.59
N GLN A 220 -23.36 -41.39 6.45
CA GLN A 220 -23.68 -41.29 7.88
C GLN A 220 -25.03 -40.62 8.11
N GLN A 221 -25.34 -39.54 7.38
CA GLN A 221 -26.63 -38.87 7.48
C GLN A 221 -27.77 -39.78 6.97
N ALA A 222 -27.55 -40.51 5.87
CA ALA A 222 -28.55 -41.42 5.33
C ALA A 222 -28.87 -42.59 6.27
N GLN A 223 -27.89 -43.07 7.05
CA GLN A 223 -28.11 -44.07 8.10
C GLN A 223 -28.91 -43.52 9.28
N LYS A 224 -28.73 -42.24 9.64
CA LYS A 224 -29.43 -41.61 10.76
C LYS A 224 -30.91 -41.34 10.45
N THR A 225 -31.22 -40.91 9.22
CA THR A 225 -32.57 -40.49 8.83
C THR A 225 -32.99 -41.09 7.48
N PRO A 226 -33.10 -42.42 7.37
CA PRO A 226 -33.27 -43.09 6.07
C PRO A 226 -34.56 -42.71 5.34
N GLU A 227 -35.66 -42.51 6.08
CA GLU A 227 -36.99 -42.19 5.52
C GLU A 227 -37.23 -40.68 5.36
N ALA A 228 -36.27 -39.83 5.73
CA ALA A 228 -36.42 -38.39 5.56
C ALA A 228 -36.23 -37.99 4.09
N SER A 229 -37.01 -37.03 3.62
CA SER A 229 -36.86 -36.41 2.29
C SER A 229 -35.46 -35.82 2.14
N ALA A 230 -34.74 -36.19 1.07
CA ALA A 230 -33.38 -35.75 0.80
C ALA A 230 -33.25 -34.93 -0.48
N LEU A 231 -33.89 -35.38 -1.57
CA LEU A 231 -33.74 -34.76 -2.89
C LEU A 231 -35.05 -34.85 -3.66
N ALA A 232 -35.49 -33.74 -4.25
CA ALA A 232 -36.73 -33.70 -5.03
C ALA A 232 -36.65 -32.70 -6.18
N ASP A 233 -37.39 -32.98 -7.24
CA ASP A 233 -37.73 -32.03 -8.29
C ASP A 233 -39.23 -32.16 -8.65
N ALA A 234 -39.63 -31.66 -9.83
CA ALA A 234 -41.03 -31.71 -10.27
C ALA A 234 -41.57 -33.13 -10.51
N HIS A 235 -40.69 -34.13 -10.68
CA HIS A 235 -41.06 -35.49 -11.08
C HIS A 235 -40.61 -36.56 -10.09
N TYR A 236 -39.55 -36.29 -9.33
CA TYR A 236 -38.94 -37.26 -8.43
C TYR A 236 -38.92 -36.74 -6.99
N HIS A 237 -39.07 -37.67 -6.05
CA HIS A 237 -38.91 -37.43 -4.62
C HIS A 237 -38.17 -38.62 -4.02
N PHE A 238 -36.96 -38.38 -3.51
CA PHE A 238 -36.11 -39.40 -2.92
C PHE A 238 -35.95 -39.14 -1.42
N THR A 239 -36.16 -40.19 -0.64
CA THR A 239 -35.66 -40.29 0.73
C THR A 239 -34.13 -40.44 0.73
N TYR A 240 -33.48 -40.24 1.88
CA TYR A 240 -32.04 -40.48 2.02
C TYR A 240 -31.63 -41.91 1.63
N ARG A 241 -32.46 -42.91 1.94
CA ARG A 241 -32.23 -44.30 1.56
C ARG A 241 -32.23 -44.46 0.04
N GLU A 242 -33.29 -44.03 -0.62
CA GLU A 242 -33.44 -44.16 -2.08
C GLU A 242 -32.36 -43.36 -2.82
N MET A 243 -32.06 -42.15 -2.36
CA MET A 243 -30.95 -41.34 -2.90
C MET A 243 -29.63 -42.12 -2.82
N ARG A 244 -29.32 -42.72 -1.66
CA ARG A 244 -28.06 -43.45 -1.49
C ARG A 244 -27.98 -44.65 -2.43
N GLU A 245 -29.07 -45.38 -2.62
CA GLU A 245 -29.14 -46.51 -3.55
C GLU A 245 -28.83 -46.07 -4.99
N GLN A 246 -29.42 -44.96 -5.45
CA GLN A 246 -29.13 -44.40 -6.78
C GLN A 246 -27.67 -43.96 -6.95
N VAL A 247 -27.11 -43.27 -5.95
CA VAL A 247 -25.69 -42.84 -5.95
C VAL A 247 -24.76 -44.06 -6.00
N VAL A 248 -25.04 -45.12 -5.22
CA VAL A 248 -24.23 -46.36 -5.23
C VAL A 248 -24.31 -47.03 -6.61
N ALA A 249 -25.50 -47.13 -7.19
CA ALA A 249 -25.69 -47.75 -8.50
C ALA A 249 -24.92 -47.00 -9.60
N LEU A 250 -25.01 -45.67 -9.63
CA LEU A 250 -24.27 -44.84 -10.57
C LEU A 250 -22.75 -44.95 -10.36
N ALA A 251 -22.29 -44.97 -9.11
CA ALA A 251 -20.88 -45.14 -8.79
C ALA A 251 -20.32 -46.47 -9.30
N TYR A 252 -21.06 -47.58 -9.18
CA TYR A 252 -20.66 -48.85 -9.78
C TYR A 252 -20.60 -48.77 -11.31
N ALA A 253 -21.59 -48.15 -11.95
CA ALA A 253 -21.62 -47.98 -13.40
C ALA A 253 -20.46 -47.12 -13.94
N LEU A 254 -19.96 -46.16 -13.15
CA LEU A 254 -18.76 -45.38 -13.46
C LEU A 254 -17.48 -46.21 -13.32
N ARG A 255 -17.38 -47.03 -12.26
CA ARG A 255 -16.24 -47.95 -12.06
C ARG A 255 -16.15 -48.98 -13.18
N GLU A 256 -17.29 -49.51 -13.64
CA GLU A 256 -17.35 -50.41 -14.80
C GLU A 256 -16.88 -49.74 -16.10
N ARG A 257 -17.04 -48.41 -16.22
CA ARG A 257 -16.52 -47.61 -17.33
C ARG A 257 -15.07 -47.18 -17.16
N GLY A 258 -14.39 -47.69 -16.13
CA GLY A 258 -12.96 -47.50 -15.91
C GLY A 258 -12.58 -46.36 -14.97
N VAL A 259 -13.52 -45.62 -14.39
CA VAL A 259 -13.23 -44.49 -13.48
C VAL A 259 -12.56 -44.99 -12.19
N GLN A 260 -11.40 -44.40 -11.85
CA GLN A 260 -10.62 -44.68 -10.66
C GLN A 260 -10.56 -43.46 -9.70
N PRO A 261 -10.24 -43.68 -8.41
CA PRO A 261 -9.96 -42.58 -7.49
C PRO A 261 -8.84 -41.67 -8.01
N GLY A 262 -9.11 -40.37 -8.09
CA GLY A 262 -8.20 -39.37 -8.64
C GLY A 262 -8.54 -38.91 -10.06
N ASP A 263 -9.41 -39.65 -10.77
CA ASP A 263 -9.88 -39.26 -12.10
C ASP A 263 -10.88 -38.10 -12.05
N SER A 264 -11.00 -37.39 -13.17
CA SER A 264 -12.01 -36.34 -13.38
C SER A 264 -13.15 -36.84 -14.26
N VAL A 265 -14.40 -36.59 -13.86
CA VAL A 265 -15.61 -36.92 -14.63
C VAL A 265 -16.33 -35.62 -15.00
N ALA A 266 -16.46 -35.33 -16.30
CA ALA A 266 -17.19 -34.16 -16.76
C ALA A 266 -18.71 -34.41 -16.69
N VAL A 267 -19.46 -33.44 -16.16
CA VAL A 267 -20.93 -33.52 -16.03
C VAL A 267 -21.57 -32.41 -16.86
N ALA A 268 -22.34 -32.78 -17.87
CA ALA A 268 -23.08 -31.89 -18.76
C ALA A 268 -24.56 -32.26 -18.77
N LEU A 269 -25.22 -32.11 -17.62
CA LEU A 269 -26.63 -32.44 -17.42
C LEU A 269 -27.45 -31.17 -17.13
N PRO A 270 -28.72 -31.10 -17.55
CA PRO A 270 -29.61 -30.02 -17.13
C PRO A 270 -29.92 -30.13 -15.64
N ARG A 271 -30.44 -29.04 -15.03
CA ARG A 271 -30.86 -29.06 -13.62
C ARG A 271 -32.02 -30.02 -13.42
N SER A 272 -31.76 -31.12 -12.72
CA SER A 272 -32.72 -32.12 -12.25
C SER A 272 -32.11 -32.88 -11.06
N VAL A 273 -32.85 -33.81 -10.46
CA VAL A 273 -32.27 -34.71 -9.42
C VAL A 273 -31.00 -35.44 -9.89
N PHE A 274 -30.88 -35.75 -11.19
CA PHE A 274 -29.74 -36.47 -11.76
C PHE A 274 -28.44 -35.66 -11.83
N LEU A 275 -28.50 -34.34 -11.63
CA LEU A 275 -27.29 -33.52 -11.49
C LEU A 275 -26.64 -33.68 -10.10
N THR A 276 -27.44 -34.02 -9.09
CA THR A 276 -27.02 -34.12 -7.68
C THR A 276 -26.73 -35.58 -7.25
N LEU A 277 -27.36 -36.56 -7.93
CA LEU A 277 -27.08 -37.99 -7.77
C LEU A 277 -25.72 -38.39 -8.35
#